data_AF-A0A024QBH7-F1
#
_entry.id   AF-A0A024QBH7-F1
#
_cell.length_a   1.000
_cell.length_b   1.000
_cell.length_c   1.000
_cell.angle_alpha   90.00
_cell.angle_beta   90.00
_cell.angle_gamma   90.00
#
_symmetry.space_group_name_H-M   'P 1'
#
loop_
_entity.id
_entity.type
_entity.pdbx_description
1 polymer ?
#
loop_
_entity_poly.entity_id
_entity_poly.type
_entity_poly.pdbx_seq_one_letter_code
_entity_poly.pdbx_strand_id
1 'polypeptide(L)'
;MQANNMYQSPTNKLQAIIKDFVKVFDIYKPQISVFYQENIYLKQTYESLIKEKRDRFKQLIFQTIQEGKANGEFRQDLPVEITGMAILGMVNWTYKWYQQTGKYSIEEISDIFVDLILHAILQQDINSHAYESILVDKG
;
A
#
# COMPACT_ATOMS: atom_id res chain seq x y z
N MET A 1 9.52 -1.10 17.83
CA MET A 1 10.65 -0.42 17.17
C MET A 1 11.69 -1.46 16.71
N GLN A 2 11.37 -2.32 15.72
CA GLN A 2 12.32 -3.35 15.22
C GLN A 2 12.23 -3.58 13.69
N ALA A 3 11.64 -2.66 12.93
CA ALA A 3 11.59 -2.78 11.46
C ALA A 3 12.75 -2.03 10.75
N ASN A 4 13.50 -1.17 11.45
CA ASN A 4 14.46 -0.26 10.80
C ASN A 4 15.80 -0.90 10.40
N ASN A 5 16.11 -2.11 10.85
CA ASN A 5 17.40 -2.78 10.58
C ASN A 5 17.30 -4.02 9.67
N MET A 6 16.10 -4.40 9.19
CA MET A 6 15.92 -5.65 8.44
C MET A 6 16.04 -5.46 6.91
N TYR A 7 15.90 -4.23 6.42
CA TYR A 7 15.86 -3.95 4.98
C TYR A 7 17.00 -3.02 4.59
N GLN A 8 17.76 -3.42 3.57
CA GLN A 8 18.94 -2.69 3.09
C GLN A 8 18.60 -1.36 2.40
N SER A 9 17.32 -1.13 2.04
CA SER A 9 16.84 0.14 1.48
C SER A 9 15.35 0.40 1.79
N PRO A 10 14.91 1.67 1.88
CA PRO A 10 13.51 2.09 1.84
C PRO A 10 12.69 1.43 0.74
N THR A 11 13.26 1.21 -0.45
CA THR A 11 12.61 0.48 -1.55
C THR A 11 12.24 -0.95 -1.13
N ASN A 12 13.20 -1.71 -0.58
CA ASN A 12 12.97 -3.08 -0.11
C ASN A 12 11.99 -3.12 1.06
N LYS A 13 12.07 -2.13 1.95
CA LYS A 13 11.15 -1.98 3.09
C LYS A 13 9.72 -1.77 2.61
N LEU A 14 9.50 -0.87 1.64
CA LEU A 14 8.17 -0.60 1.09
C LEU A 14 7.60 -1.81 0.35
N GLN A 15 8.42 -2.51 -0.43
CA GLN A 15 8.04 -3.75 -1.09
C GLN A 15 7.51 -4.79 -0.08
N ALA A 16 8.26 -5.02 1.00
CA ALA A 16 7.86 -5.97 2.03
C ALA A 16 6.54 -5.56 2.71
N ILE A 17 6.41 -4.28 3.06
CA ILE A 17 5.18 -3.71 3.65
C ILE A 17 3.96 -3.96 2.75
N ILE A 18 4.07 -3.71 1.44
CA ILE A 18 2.98 -3.91 0.48
C ILE A 18 2.63 -5.39 0.37
N LYS A 19 3.64 -6.27 0.19
CA LYS A 19 3.42 -7.71 0.07
C LYS A 19 2.73 -8.29 1.29
N ASP A 20 3.22 -7.96 2.48
CA ASP A 20 2.64 -8.43 3.74
C ASP A 20 1.20 -7.96 3.87
N PHE A 21 0.90 -6.71 3.48
CA PHE A 21 -0.45 -6.17 3.60
C PHE A 21 -1.43 -6.78 2.61
N VAL A 22 -1.02 -7.01 1.36
CA VAL A 22 -1.88 -7.66 0.37
C VAL A 22 -2.22 -9.09 0.82
N LYS A 23 -1.24 -9.84 1.36
CA LYS A 23 -1.43 -11.22 1.83
C LYS A 23 -2.42 -11.36 2.99
N VAL A 24 -2.65 -10.30 3.77
CA VAL A 24 -3.71 -10.28 4.81
C VAL A 24 -5.08 -10.61 4.20
N PHE A 25 -5.37 -10.17 2.98
CA PHE A 25 -6.67 -10.43 2.36
C PHE A 25 -6.91 -11.90 1.99
N ASP A 26 -5.84 -12.67 1.82
CA ASP A 26 -5.93 -14.11 1.58
C ASP A 26 -6.23 -14.89 2.86
N ILE A 27 -5.51 -14.56 3.94
CA ILE A 27 -5.62 -15.23 5.24
C ILE A 27 -7.01 -15.03 5.86
N TYR A 28 -7.59 -13.83 5.74
CA TYR A 28 -8.78 -13.46 6.49
C TYR A 28 -10.09 -13.54 5.71
N LYS A 29 -10.12 -13.93 4.43
CA LYS A 29 -11.36 -13.81 3.62
C LYS A 29 -12.58 -14.54 4.21
N PRO A 30 -12.52 -15.80 4.68
CA PRO A 30 -13.67 -16.47 5.28
C PRO A 30 -14.18 -15.73 6.53
N GLN A 31 -13.26 -15.21 7.33
CA GLN A 31 -13.57 -14.47 8.56
C GLN A 31 -14.04 -13.04 8.28
N ILE A 32 -13.55 -12.35 7.25
CA ILE A 32 -13.96 -10.99 6.87
C ILE A 32 -15.38 -10.99 6.29
N SER A 33 -15.77 -11.97 5.47
CA SER A 33 -17.15 -12.06 4.97
C SER A 33 -18.17 -12.28 6.10
N VAL A 34 -17.85 -13.15 7.06
CA VAL A 34 -18.67 -13.36 8.27
C VAL A 34 -18.58 -12.13 9.19
N PHE A 35 -17.41 -11.50 9.31
CA PHE A 35 -17.25 -10.29 10.11
C PHE A 35 -18.18 -9.19 9.60
N TYR A 36 -18.18 -8.91 8.30
CA TYR A 36 -19.01 -7.83 7.75
C TYR A 36 -20.50 -8.16 7.67
N GLN A 37 -20.90 -9.44 7.65
CA GLN A 37 -22.30 -9.84 7.66
C GLN A 37 -22.90 -9.89 9.08
N GLU A 38 -22.11 -10.16 10.12
CA GLU A 38 -22.61 -10.32 11.51
C GLU A 38 -22.20 -9.18 12.49
N ASN A 39 -21.26 -8.28 12.15
CA ASN A 39 -20.66 -7.30 13.09
C ASN A 39 -21.28 -5.89 13.05
N ILE A 40 -22.49 -5.74 13.59
CA ILE A 40 -22.86 -4.44 14.19
C ILE A 40 -22.53 -4.43 15.68
N TYR A 41 -22.61 -5.57 16.38
CA TYR A 41 -22.49 -5.64 17.85
C TYR A 41 -21.08 -5.98 18.38
N LEU A 42 -20.27 -6.75 17.65
CA LEU A 42 -18.87 -7.05 18.00
C LEU A 42 -17.89 -5.90 17.66
N LYS A 43 -18.38 -4.87 16.98
CA LYS A 43 -17.61 -3.77 16.40
C LYS A 43 -16.90 -2.91 17.44
N GLN A 44 -17.58 -2.49 18.51
CA GLN A 44 -17.05 -1.48 19.45
C GLN A 44 -15.78 -1.92 20.21
N THR A 45 -15.67 -3.19 20.61
CA THR A 45 -14.51 -3.66 21.40
C THR A 45 -13.26 -3.86 20.55
N TYR A 46 -13.41 -4.23 19.27
CA TYR A 46 -12.29 -4.44 18.36
C TYR A 46 -11.98 -3.22 17.48
N GLU A 47 -12.90 -2.24 17.38
CA GLU A 47 -12.74 -1.02 16.59
C GLU A 47 -11.48 -0.24 16.98
N SER A 48 -11.19 -0.10 18.28
CA SER A 48 -10.00 0.61 18.77
C SER A 48 -8.71 -0.12 18.37
N LEU A 49 -8.64 -1.43 18.57
CA LEU A 49 -7.48 -2.26 18.24
C LEU A 49 -7.24 -2.33 16.72
N ILE A 50 -8.31 -2.45 15.92
CA ILE A 50 -8.24 -2.46 14.46
C ILE A 50 -7.79 -1.08 13.96
N LYS A 51 -8.33 -0.01 14.53
CA LYS A 51 -7.94 1.37 14.21
C LYS A 51 -6.46 1.61 14.53
N GLU A 52 -5.99 1.20 15.71
CA GLU A 52 -4.58 1.34 16.11
C GLU A 52 -3.65 0.60 15.15
N LYS A 53 -3.98 -0.65 14.77
CA LYS A 53 -3.21 -1.41 13.77
C LYS A 53 -3.16 -0.72 12.42
N ARG A 54 -4.31 -0.18 11.95
CA ARG A 54 -4.39 0.58 10.69
C ARG A 54 -3.56 1.87 10.74
N ASP A 55 -3.67 2.62 11.84
CA ASP A 55 -2.93 3.86 12.04
C ASP A 55 -1.42 3.59 12.07
N ARG A 56 -0.98 2.55 12.77
CA ARG A 56 0.43 2.14 12.79
C ARG A 56 0.95 1.74 11.40
N PHE A 57 0.14 1.03 10.63
CA PHE A 57 0.50 0.62 9.28
C PHE A 57 0.59 1.82 8.32
N LYS A 58 -0.37 2.75 8.40
CA LYS A 58 -0.34 4.02 7.68
C LYS A 58 0.94 4.80 7.99
N GLN A 59 1.28 4.95 9.27
CA GLN A 59 2.49 5.65 9.68
C GLN A 59 3.76 4.96 9.17
N LEU A 60 3.79 3.63 9.14
CA LEU A 60 4.92 2.87 8.60
C LEU A 60 5.14 3.15 7.11
N ILE A 61 4.07 3.20 6.30
CA ILE A 61 4.16 3.58 4.89
C ILE A 61 4.69 5.00 4.75
N PHE A 62 4.10 5.95 5.47
CA PHE A 62 4.48 7.37 5.36
C PHE A 62 5.94 7.58 5.72
N GLN A 63 6.39 6.96 6.82
CA GLN A 63 7.78 7.01 7.24
C GLN A 63 8.71 6.40 6.18
N THR A 64 8.33 5.26 5.59
CA THR A 64 9.16 4.60 4.55
C THR A 64 9.28 5.46 3.29
N ILE A 65 8.19 6.14 2.89
CA ILE A 65 8.22 7.10 1.77
C ILE A 65 9.12 8.29 2.10
N GLN A 66 9.01 8.85 3.31
CA GLN A 66 9.87 9.93 3.78
C GLN A 66 11.35 9.53 3.74
N GLU A 67 11.68 8.33 4.22
CA GLU A 67 13.05 7.77 4.20
C GLU A 67 13.56 7.60 2.77
N GLY A 68 12.77 7.03 1.86
CA GLY A 68 13.18 6.86 0.46
C GLY A 68 13.37 8.19 -0.28
N LYS A 69 12.57 9.21 0.04
CA LYS A 69 12.81 10.58 -0.46
C LYS A 69 14.11 11.15 0.10
N ALA A 70 14.37 11.01 1.41
CA ALA A 70 15.61 11.49 2.02
C ALA A 70 16.86 10.81 1.45
N ASN A 71 16.76 9.54 1.07
CA ASN A 71 17.83 8.77 0.44
C ASN A 71 17.97 9.02 -1.07
N GLY A 72 17.08 9.80 -1.69
CA GLY A 72 17.06 10.01 -3.14
C GLY A 72 16.55 8.81 -3.96
N GLU A 73 16.02 7.78 -3.31
CA GLU A 73 15.46 6.59 -3.97
C GLU A 73 14.07 6.87 -4.56
N PHE A 74 13.30 7.77 -3.94
CA PHE A 74 11.94 8.12 -4.37
C PHE A 74 11.86 9.55 -4.90
N ARG A 75 10.91 9.75 -5.82
CA ARG A 75 10.56 11.01 -6.46
C ARG A 75 10.33 12.15 -5.47
N GLN A 76 11.02 13.27 -5.69
CA GLN A 76 10.92 14.43 -4.81
C GLN A 76 9.63 15.24 -5.00
N ASP A 77 9.01 15.18 -6.18
CA ASP A 77 7.79 15.93 -6.52
C ASP A 77 6.51 15.35 -5.89
N LEU A 78 6.53 14.10 -5.42
CA LEU A 78 5.35 13.44 -4.86
C LEU A 78 5.16 13.73 -3.35
N PRO A 79 4.02 14.33 -2.92
CA PRO A 79 3.74 14.52 -1.49
C PRO A 79 3.57 13.18 -0.76
N VAL A 80 4.17 13.06 0.43
CA VAL A 80 4.23 11.80 1.19
C VAL A 80 2.84 11.31 1.57
N GLU A 81 1.98 12.22 2.05
CA GLU A 81 0.63 11.90 2.50
C GLU A 81 -0.23 11.42 1.33
N ILE A 82 -0.19 12.10 0.18
CA ILE A 82 -0.97 11.73 -1.01
C ILE A 82 -0.49 10.37 -1.54
N THR A 83 0.82 10.19 -1.65
CA THR A 83 1.43 8.94 -2.13
C THR A 83 1.07 7.76 -1.23
N GLY A 84 1.21 7.93 0.08
CA GLY A 84 0.88 6.89 1.04
C GLY A 84 -0.62 6.56 1.05
N MET A 85 -1.50 7.57 0.92
CA MET A 85 -2.95 7.35 0.81
C MET A 85 -3.33 6.64 -0.49
N ALA A 86 -2.66 6.94 -1.62
CA ALA A 86 -2.87 6.25 -2.89
C ALA A 86 -2.49 4.76 -2.79
N ILE A 87 -1.33 4.45 -2.20
CA ILE A 87 -0.89 3.07 -1.93
C ILE A 87 -1.91 2.35 -1.04
N LEU A 88 -2.33 2.98 0.07
CA LEU A 88 -3.34 2.42 0.96
C LEU A 88 -4.66 2.18 0.23
N GLY A 89 -5.11 3.11 -0.63
CA GLY A 89 -6.33 2.96 -1.41
C GLY A 89 -6.27 1.77 -2.36
N MET A 90 -5.17 1.65 -3.11
CA MET A 90 -4.92 0.54 -4.04
C MET A 90 -5.00 -0.81 -3.32
N VAL A 91 -4.27 -0.97 -2.22
CA VAL A 91 -4.22 -2.23 -1.47
C VAL A 91 -5.54 -2.50 -0.73
N ASN A 92 -6.15 -1.47 -0.12
CA ASN A 92 -7.42 -1.64 0.60
C ASN A 92 -8.57 -2.00 -0.31
N TRP A 93 -8.56 -1.71 -1.61
CA TRP A 93 -9.67 -2.09 -2.46
C TRP A 93 -9.73 -3.59 -2.76
N THR A 94 -8.62 -4.32 -2.54
CA THR A 94 -8.48 -5.76 -2.81
C THR A 94 -9.59 -6.62 -2.20
N TYR A 95 -10.04 -6.34 -0.97
CA TYR A 95 -11.11 -7.14 -0.34
C TYR A 95 -12.43 -7.15 -1.12
N LYS A 96 -12.69 -6.13 -1.96
CA LYS A 96 -13.94 -6.03 -2.71
C LYS A 96 -13.99 -6.95 -3.92
N TRP A 97 -12.84 -7.26 -4.53
CA TRP A 97 -12.80 -7.92 -5.83
C TRP A 97 -11.93 -9.19 -5.84
N TYR A 98 -10.96 -9.33 -4.95
CA TYR A 98 -10.10 -10.51 -4.89
C TYR A 98 -10.90 -11.77 -4.58
N GLN A 99 -10.61 -12.87 -5.28
CA GLN A 99 -11.19 -14.20 -5.04
C GLN A 99 -10.06 -15.23 -5.03
N GLN A 100 -9.99 -16.03 -3.97
CA GLN A 100 -8.98 -17.09 -3.81
C GLN A 100 -9.03 -18.13 -4.93
N THR A 101 -10.25 -18.46 -5.39
CA THR A 101 -10.49 -19.35 -6.54
C THR A 101 -10.53 -18.59 -7.87
N GLY A 102 -10.10 -17.33 -7.87
CA GLY A 102 -10.07 -16.48 -9.05
C GLY A 102 -8.88 -16.78 -9.96
N LYS A 103 -8.76 -16.00 -11.03
CA LYS A 103 -7.70 -16.16 -12.04
C LYS A 103 -6.30 -15.87 -11.49
N TYR A 104 -6.18 -14.98 -10.50
CA TYR A 104 -4.91 -14.50 -9.97
C TYR A 104 -4.78 -14.84 -8.50
N SER A 105 -3.63 -15.37 -8.10
CA SER A 105 -3.29 -15.61 -6.70
C SER A 105 -3.00 -14.31 -5.96
N ILE A 106 -3.02 -14.35 -4.62
CA ILE A 106 -2.67 -13.18 -3.83
C ILE A 106 -1.20 -12.78 -3.99
N GLU A 107 -0.32 -13.76 -4.22
CA GLU A 107 1.10 -13.53 -4.52
C GLU A 107 1.26 -12.74 -5.81
N GLU A 108 0.61 -13.18 -6.89
CA GLU A 108 0.65 -12.51 -8.19
C GLU A 108 0.12 -11.07 -8.09
N ILE A 109 -1.00 -10.87 -7.38
CA ILE A 109 -1.55 -9.54 -7.13
C ILE A 109 -0.56 -8.68 -6.34
N SER A 110 0.09 -9.25 -5.32
CA SER A 110 1.06 -8.52 -4.50
C SER A 110 2.29 -8.09 -5.31
N ASP A 111 2.77 -8.94 -6.21
CA ASP A 111 3.89 -8.62 -7.10
C ASP A 111 3.53 -7.53 -8.10
N ILE A 112 2.34 -7.60 -8.71
CA ILE A 112 1.83 -6.56 -9.62
C ILE A 112 1.66 -5.22 -8.89
N PHE A 113 1.14 -5.22 -7.65
CA PHE A 113 0.98 -3.99 -6.88
C PHE A 113 2.32 -3.35 -6.52
N VAL A 114 3.30 -4.14 -6.09
CA VAL A 114 4.66 -3.66 -5.86
C VAL A 114 5.23 -3.03 -7.14
N ASP A 115 5.10 -3.72 -8.27
CA ASP A 115 5.59 -3.24 -9.56
C ASP A 115 4.98 -1.89 -9.94
N LEU A 116 3.65 -1.77 -9.92
CA LEU A 116 2.93 -0.53 -10.23
C LEU A 116 3.33 0.62 -9.30
N ILE A 117 3.43 0.34 -8.01
CA ILE A 117 3.77 1.36 -7.01
C ILE A 117 5.22 1.82 -7.18
N LEU A 118 6.17 0.89 -7.33
CA LEU A 118 7.59 1.24 -7.48
C LEU A 118 7.85 1.99 -8.78
N HIS A 119 7.23 1.58 -9.89
CA HIS A 119 7.30 2.35 -11.14
C HIS A 119 6.80 3.79 -10.99
N ALA A 120 5.77 4.01 -10.17
CA ALA A 120 5.21 5.34 -9.95
C ALA A 120 6.08 6.23 -9.07
N ILE A 121 6.78 5.67 -8.06
CA ILE A 121 7.44 6.45 -7.01
C ILE A 121 8.97 6.47 -7.07
N LEU A 122 9.61 5.49 -7.71
CA LEU A 122 11.08 5.44 -7.78
C LEU A 122 11.59 6.67 -8.54
N GLN A 123 12.67 7.26 -8.02
CA GLN A 123 13.38 8.32 -8.71
C GLN A 123 13.97 7.72 -10.01
N GLN A 124 13.57 8.27 -11.15
CA GLN A 124 14.12 7.90 -12.46
C GLN A 124 15.05 9.03 -12.93
N ASP A 125 16.17 8.67 -13.56
CA ASP A 125 17.16 9.63 -14.08
C ASP A 125 16.75 10.32 -15.40
N ILE A 126 15.49 10.21 -15.86
CA ILE A 126 15.13 10.57 -17.23
C ILE A 126 13.89 11.47 -17.29
N ASN A 127 14.12 12.71 -17.76
CA ASN A 127 13.31 13.57 -18.65
C ASN A 127 11.89 13.10 -19.06
N SER A 128 11.00 12.74 -18.15
CA SER A 128 9.65 12.29 -18.48
C SER A 128 8.58 13.29 -18.02
N HIS A 129 8.61 14.48 -18.63
CA HIS A 129 7.43 15.36 -18.72
C HIS A 129 6.45 14.89 -19.81
N ALA A 130 6.62 13.66 -20.34
CA ALA A 130 5.80 13.11 -21.43
C ALA A 130 4.30 13.07 -21.10
N TYR A 131 3.95 13.03 -19.81
CA TYR A 131 2.56 13.07 -19.35
C TYR A 131 2.06 14.48 -19.03
N GLU A 132 2.91 15.48 -18.85
CA GLU A 132 2.45 16.84 -18.52
C GLU A 132 1.63 17.45 -19.65
N SER A 133 2.01 17.17 -20.90
CA SER A 133 1.21 17.57 -22.07
C SER A 133 -0.12 16.82 -22.18
N ILE A 134 -0.24 15.64 -21.56
CA ILE A 134 -1.46 14.82 -21.54
C ILE A 134 -2.38 15.21 -20.37
N LEU A 135 -1.81 15.62 -19.24
CA LEU A 135 -2.54 15.96 -18.00
C LEU A 135 -3.11 17.39 -18.01
N VAL A 136 -2.58 18.29 -18.86
CA VAL A 136 -2.95 19.72 -18.88
C VAL A 136 -3.88 20.08 -20.05
N ASP A 137 -4.73 19.15 -20.50
CA ASP A 137 -5.89 19.52 -21.32
C ASP A 137 -6.95 20.17 -20.40
N LYS A 138 -6.66 21.39 -19.97
CA LYS A 138 -7.61 22.27 -19.29
C LYS A 138 -8.48 22.91 -20.37
N GLY A 139 -9.69 22.37 -20.53
CA GLY A 139 -10.79 23.11 -21.16
C GLY A 139 -11.09 24.43 -20.47
#